data_AF-A0A8C0CV66-F1
#
_entry.id   AF-A0A8C0CV66-F1
#
_cell.length_a   1.000
_cell.length_b   1.000
_cell.length_c   1.000
_cell.angle_alpha   90.00
_cell.angle_beta   90.00
_cell.angle_gamma   90.00
#
_symmetry.space_group_name_H-M   'P 1'
#
loop_
_entity.id
_entity.type
_entity.pdbx_description
1 polymer ?
#
loop_
_entity_poly.entity_id
_entity_poly.type
_entity_poly.pdbx_seq_one_letter_code
_entity_poly.pdbx_strand_id
1 'polypeptide(L)'
;HPPPPPRAEDGSPDISVCLRRAPPAARFPGVTVYLAEPRMGRSRRAFLTRLALSKGFCVLDAYRCAVMAKGPSAEEAVCRQERRTAALHPGCTRPVLLDVSWFTESTAAGQPVPVECRHRLEELLQHGVCEEVERVRLSERYQAMKVRRAIFGVGVRTADRRYREGLRTLDDLREQPQRLTQQQRAGLQHHQDLSTPILPSDVETLQQAVEAAVGQALPGAAVALTGGFRM
;
A
#
# COMPACT_ATOMS: atom_id res chain seq x y z
N HIS A 1 47.53 51.93 -8.95
CA HIS A 1 47.21 50.86 -7.99
C HIS A 1 46.29 49.85 -8.66
N PRO A 2 46.70 48.58 -8.81
CA PRO A 2 45.86 47.54 -9.41
C PRO A 2 44.79 47.02 -8.43
N PRO A 3 43.69 46.43 -8.93
CA PRO A 3 42.61 45.89 -8.10
C PRO A 3 43.03 44.62 -7.34
N PRO A 4 42.38 44.31 -6.20
CA PRO A 4 42.65 43.08 -5.44
C PRO A 4 42.17 41.82 -6.18
N PRO A 5 42.78 40.65 -5.93
CA PRO A 5 42.47 39.41 -6.63
C PRO A 5 41.07 38.87 -6.26
N PRO A 6 40.43 38.09 -7.16
CA PRO A 6 39.14 37.47 -6.88
C PRO A 6 39.27 36.37 -5.82
N ARG A 7 38.29 36.33 -4.91
CA ARG A 7 38.14 35.27 -3.91
C ARG A 7 37.84 33.95 -4.61
N ALA A 8 38.64 32.93 -4.32
CA ALA A 8 38.38 31.56 -4.72
C ALA A 8 37.16 31.02 -3.96
N GLU A 9 36.13 30.66 -4.71
CA GLU A 9 35.17 29.64 -4.32
C GLU A 9 35.88 28.29 -4.44
N ASP A 10 36.09 27.58 -3.34
CA ASP A 10 36.31 26.14 -3.36
C ASP A 10 35.62 25.50 -2.15
N GLY A 11 35.01 24.34 -2.43
CA GLY A 11 34.01 23.70 -1.63
C GLY A 11 34.52 23.14 -0.31
N SER A 12 33.59 23.05 0.63
CA SER A 12 33.31 21.88 1.47
C SER A 12 32.34 22.32 2.57
N PRO A 13 31.02 22.03 2.48
CA PRO A 13 30.18 22.17 3.64
C PRO A 13 30.52 21.04 4.64
N ASP A 14 31.03 21.48 5.78
CA ASP A 14 31.27 20.77 7.03
C ASP A 14 30.56 19.41 7.16
N ILE A 15 31.38 18.35 7.16
CA ILE A 15 31.04 17.00 7.59
C ILE A 15 30.89 17.01 9.13
N SER A 16 29.87 17.69 9.67
CA SER A 16 29.60 17.65 11.12
C SER A 16 28.18 18.05 11.54
N VAL A 17 27.22 18.11 10.64
CA VAL A 17 25.83 18.41 11.02
C VAL A 17 24.88 17.40 10.38
N CYS A 18 24.75 16.24 11.03
CA CYS A 18 23.52 15.43 11.13
C CYS A 18 23.84 14.04 11.74
N LEU A 19 24.50 13.97 12.90
CA LEU A 19 24.28 12.82 13.81
C LEU A 19 22.85 12.95 14.36
N ARG A 20 21.85 12.62 13.54
CA ARG A 20 20.46 12.49 13.98
C ARG A 20 20.38 11.25 14.86
N ARG A 21 20.38 11.50 16.18
CA ARG A 21 19.84 10.69 17.26
C ARG A 21 19.90 9.17 17.03
N ALA A 22 20.92 8.53 17.61
CA ALA A 22 21.00 7.09 17.69
C ALA A 22 19.64 6.50 18.13
N PRO A 23 19.09 5.49 17.42
CA PRO A 23 17.84 4.87 17.84
C PRO A 23 18.00 4.32 19.27
N PRO A 24 16.93 4.34 20.09
CA PRO A 24 16.98 3.76 21.43
C PRO A 24 17.50 2.33 21.32
N ALA A 25 18.39 1.93 22.25
CA ALA A 25 19.07 0.64 22.24
C ALA A 25 18.06 -0.48 21.94
N ALA A 26 18.05 -0.96 20.71
CA ALA A 26 17.07 -1.96 20.31
C ALA A 26 17.34 -3.24 21.10
N ARG A 27 16.26 -3.88 21.54
CA ARG A 27 16.34 -5.12 22.30
C ARG A 27 16.94 -6.26 21.48
N PHE A 28 16.92 -6.12 20.14
CA PHE A 28 17.42 -7.10 19.18
C PHE A 28 18.42 -6.45 18.21
N PRO A 29 19.67 -6.17 18.64
CA PRO A 29 20.66 -5.47 17.79
C PRO A 29 21.10 -6.27 16.56
N GLY A 30 20.93 -7.59 16.58
CA GLY A 30 21.18 -8.47 15.43
C GLY A 30 20.04 -8.56 14.42
N VAL A 31 18.90 -7.88 14.67
CA VAL A 31 17.71 -7.96 13.82
C VAL A 31 17.24 -6.55 13.45
N THR A 32 17.48 -6.18 12.20
CA THR A 32 17.01 -4.91 11.65
C THR A 32 15.85 -5.15 10.71
N VAL A 33 14.70 -4.52 11.00
CA VAL A 33 13.50 -4.60 10.18
C VAL A 33 13.44 -3.39 9.27
N TYR A 34 13.31 -3.65 7.97
CA TYR A 34 13.03 -2.64 6.96
C TYR A 34 11.61 -2.82 6.46
N LEU A 35 10.86 -1.74 6.27
CA LEU A 35 9.53 -1.77 5.64
C LEU A 35 9.71 -1.24 4.20
N ALA A 36 9.67 -2.09 3.17
CA ALA A 36 9.73 -1.60 1.78
C ALA A 36 8.35 -1.25 1.22
N GLU A 37 8.37 -0.16 0.47
CA GLU A 37 7.19 0.59 0.14
C GLU A 37 7.09 0.75 -1.36
N PRO A 38 6.18 0.01 -1.99
CA PRO A 38 5.65 0.51 -3.25
C PRO A 38 4.20 1.00 -3.07
N ARG A 39 3.47 0.56 -2.04
CA ARG A 39 2.03 0.89 -1.86
C ARG A 39 1.56 1.05 -0.41
N MET A 40 2.47 1.17 0.56
CA MET A 40 2.07 1.38 1.96
C MET A 40 1.77 2.86 2.23
N GLY A 41 0.51 3.22 2.48
CA GLY A 41 0.14 4.60 2.85
C GLY A 41 0.77 5.04 4.18
N ARG A 42 1.06 6.34 4.33
CA ARG A 42 1.79 6.95 5.47
C ARG A 42 1.27 6.49 6.84
N SER A 43 -0.04 6.42 7.03
CA SER A 43 -0.67 5.99 8.29
C SER A 43 -0.31 4.55 8.67
N ARG A 44 -0.28 3.65 7.68
CA ARG A 44 0.06 2.22 7.89
C ARG A 44 1.55 2.06 8.22
N ARG A 45 2.43 2.79 7.54
CA ARG A 45 3.87 2.79 7.84
C ARG A 45 4.14 3.26 9.26
N ALA A 46 3.54 4.39 9.64
CA ALA A 46 3.70 4.96 10.97
C ALA A 46 3.20 4.01 12.07
N PHE A 47 2.07 3.33 11.83
CA PHE A 47 1.57 2.31 12.74
C PHE A 47 2.54 1.13 12.91
N LEU A 48 3.01 0.53 11.82
CA LEU A 48 3.94 -0.62 11.86
C LEU A 48 5.29 -0.26 12.48
N THR A 49 5.79 0.95 12.19
CA THR A 49 7.03 1.47 12.78
C THR A 49 6.89 1.60 14.29
N ARG A 50 5.81 2.22 14.78
CA ARG A 50 5.55 2.33 16.23
C ARG A 50 5.41 0.96 16.88
N LEU A 51 4.69 0.04 16.23
CA LEU A 51 4.52 -1.32 16.73
C LEU A 51 5.86 -2.04 16.89
N ALA A 52 6.70 -2.04 15.86
CA ALA A 52 8.02 -2.64 15.89
C ALA A 52 8.92 -2.04 17.00
N LEU A 53 8.98 -0.71 17.07
CA LEU A 53 9.77 -0.02 18.08
C LEU A 53 9.29 -0.35 19.51
N SER A 54 7.97 -0.37 19.74
CA SER A 54 7.39 -0.76 21.04
C SER A 54 7.73 -2.18 21.48
N LYS A 55 8.08 -3.05 20.52
CA LYS A 55 8.47 -4.44 20.76
C LYS A 55 9.99 -4.63 20.79
N GLY A 56 10.76 -3.55 20.64
CA GLY A 56 12.22 -3.55 20.73
C GLY A 56 12.94 -3.89 19.43
N PHE A 57 12.24 -3.90 18.28
CA PHE A 57 12.86 -4.07 16.97
C PHE A 57 13.47 -2.75 16.49
N CYS A 58 14.65 -2.83 15.86
CA CYS A 58 15.20 -1.73 15.06
C CYS A 58 14.36 -1.55 13.79
N VAL A 59 13.86 -0.34 13.54
CA VAL A 59 13.28 0.06 12.25
C VAL A 59 14.07 1.24 11.69
N LEU A 60 14.53 1.12 10.45
CA LEU A 60 15.30 2.18 9.79
C LEU A 60 14.44 2.95 8.78
N ASP A 61 14.51 4.28 8.87
CA ASP A 61 13.73 5.23 8.08
C ASP A 61 14.50 5.62 6.80
N ALA A 62 14.45 4.72 5.81
CA ALA A 62 14.87 4.90 4.42
C ALA A 62 16.37 5.12 4.07
N TYR A 63 16.74 4.38 3.01
CA TYR A 63 17.68 4.74 1.94
C TYR A 63 19.19 4.51 2.06
N ARG A 64 19.67 3.52 2.83
CA ARG A 64 20.86 2.72 2.44
C ARG A 64 20.72 1.30 3.00
N CYS A 65 20.39 0.35 2.12
CA CYS A 65 20.37 -1.11 2.32
C CYS A 65 19.10 -1.76 2.97
N ALA A 66 18.48 -2.68 2.20
CA ALA A 66 17.53 -3.76 2.55
C ALA A 66 16.01 -3.50 2.71
N VAL A 67 15.19 -4.52 2.37
CA VAL A 67 13.86 -4.47 1.70
C VAL A 67 12.79 -5.33 2.41
N MET A 68 11.53 -4.87 2.49
CA MET A 68 10.32 -5.71 2.76
C MET A 68 9.18 -5.32 1.81
N ALA A 69 8.86 -6.10 0.79
CA ALA A 69 7.82 -5.71 -0.17
C ALA A 69 6.42 -6.24 0.22
N LYS A 70 5.39 -5.39 0.04
CA LYS A 70 4.06 -5.85 -0.40
C LYS A 70 3.71 -5.16 -1.73
N GLY A 71 4.05 -5.83 -2.86
CA GLY A 71 3.68 -5.56 -4.27
C GLY A 71 4.32 -4.31 -4.92
N PRO A 72 4.80 -4.31 -6.19
CA PRO A 72 4.37 -5.09 -7.37
C PRO A 72 5.09 -6.44 -7.45
N SER A 73 4.82 -7.24 -8.50
CA SER A 73 5.28 -8.63 -8.73
C SER A 73 6.55 -8.92 -7.94
N ALA A 74 6.52 -9.90 -7.05
CA ALA A 74 7.67 -10.12 -6.20
C ALA A 74 8.91 -10.62 -6.99
N GLU A 75 8.77 -10.90 -8.30
CA GLU A 75 9.87 -10.91 -9.29
C GLU A 75 10.63 -9.58 -9.38
N GLU A 76 9.96 -8.42 -9.34
CA GLU A 76 10.63 -7.11 -9.24
C GLU A 76 11.35 -6.95 -7.90
N ALA A 77 10.79 -7.52 -6.83
CA ALA A 77 11.42 -7.47 -5.50
C ALA A 77 12.69 -8.32 -5.47
N VAL A 78 12.67 -9.51 -6.09
CA VAL A 78 13.83 -10.40 -6.26
C VAL A 78 14.85 -9.81 -7.23
N CYS A 79 14.43 -9.34 -8.40
CA CYS A 79 15.32 -8.74 -9.39
C CYS A 79 15.97 -7.44 -8.88
N ARG A 80 15.28 -6.68 -8.01
CA ARG A 80 15.84 -5.51 -7.31
C ARG A 80 16.82 -5.92 -6.21
N GLN A 81 16.63 -7.09 -5.59
CA GLN A 81 17.55 -7.67 -4.61
C GLN A 81 18.84 -8.17 -5.28
N GLU A 82 18.73 -8.95 -6.37
CA GLU A 82 19.85 -9.53 -7.11
C GLU A 82 20.80 -8.47 -7.69
N ARG A 83 20.24 -7.40 -8.29
CA ARG A 83 21.03 -6.26 -8.78
C ARG A 83 21.78 -5.50 -7.68
N ARG A 84 21.40 -5.66 -6.40
CA ARG A 84 21.95 -4.92 -5.26
C ARG A 84 22.86 -5.75 -4.36
N THR A 85 22.72 -7.08 -4.35
CA THR A 85 23.71 -7.98 -3.73
C THR A 85 25.10 -7.88 -4.36
N ALA A 86 25.18 -7.42 -5.62
CA ALA A 86 26.45 -7.10 -6.29
C ALA A 86 27.16 -5.85 -5.74
N ALA A 87 26.47 -5.00 -4.96
CA ALA A 87 27.00 -3.74 -4.42
C ALA A 87 27.28 -3.77 -2.90
N LEU A 88 27.10 -4.92 -2.23
CA LEU A 88 27.36 -5.06 -0.80
C LEU A 88 28.85 -5.34 -0.55
N HIS A 89 29.41 -4.69 0.47
CA HIS A 89 30.78 -4.94 0.90
C HIS A 89 30.94 -6.38 1.44
N PRO A 90 32.11 -7.02 1.24
CA PRO A 90 32.39 -8.35 1.77
C PRO A 90 32.40 -8.30 3.31
N GLY A 91 31.28 -8.68 3.92
CA GLY A 91 31.07 -8.61 5.37
C GLY A 91 29.62 -8.40 5.80
N CYS A 92 28.75 -7.90 4.90
CA CYS A 92 27.31 -7.78 5.18
C CYS A 92 26.58 -9.11 4.91
N THR A 93 25.88 -9.62 5.91
CA THR A 93 24.93 -10.73 5.73
C THR A 93 23.88 -10.35 4.69
N ARG A 94 23.67 -11.21 3.69
CA ARG A 94 22.69 -10.99 2.63
C ARG A 94 21.29 -10.78 3.24
N PRO A 95 20.60 -9.66 2.95
CA PRO A 95 19.28 -9.43 3.50
C PRO A 95 18.30 -10.45 2.93
N VAL A 96 17.42 -10.99 3.78
CA VAL A 96 16.39 -11.96 3.38
C VAL A 96 15.07 -11.23 3.20
N LEU A 97 14.38 -11.47 2.08
CA LEU A 97 13.07 -10.90 1.82
C LEU A 97 11.99 -11.75 2.50
N LEU A 98 11.36 -11.18 3.53
CA LEU A 98 10.36 -11.88 4.34
C LEU A 98 8.93 -11.39 4.08
N ASP A 99 7.98 -12.31 4.13
CA ASP A 99 6.56 -12.01 4.16
C ASP A 99 6.15 -11.34 5.49
N VAL A 100 5.04 -10.60 5.47
CA VAL A 100 4.53 -9.90 6.66
C VAL A 100 4.16 -10.87 7.79
N SER A 101 3.87 -12.15 7.49
CA SER A 101 3.61 -13.21 8.47
C SER A 101 4.71 -13.31 9.53
N TRP A 102 5.98 -13.35 9.12
CA TRP A 102 7.11 -13.41 10.05
C TRP A 102 7.12 -12.23 11.02
N PHE A 103 6.82 -11.03 10.52
CA PHE A 103 6.75 -9.84 11.36
C PHE A 103 5.58 -9.95 12.34
N THR A 104 4.40 -10.37 11.89
CA THR A 104 3.25 -10.56 12.78
C THR A 104 3.51 -11.61 13.85
N GLU A 105 4.09 -12.74 13.50
CA GLU A 105 4.46 -13.82 14.43
C GLU A 105 5.51 -13.36 15.43
N SER A 106 6.55 -12.67 14.97
CA SER A 106 7.59 -12.10 15.83
C SER A 106 7.02 -11.05 16.79
N THR A 107 6.08 -10.22 16.34
CA THR A 107 5.41 -9.26 17.23
C THR A 107 4.49 -9.92 18.24
N ALA A 108 3.83 -11.02 17.88
CA ALA A 108 2.98 -11.80 18.77
C ALA A 108 3.80 -12.54 19.83
N ALA A 109 4.91 -13.15 19.42
CA ALA A 109 5.87 -13.82 20.32
C ALA A 109 6.67 -12.82 21.17
N GLY A 110 6.66 -11.53 20.81
CA GLY A 110 7.47 -10.50 21.46
C GLY A 110 8.97 -10.62 21.19
N GLN A 111 9.40 -11.53 20.33
CA GLN A 111 10.80 -11.74 19.95
C GLN A 111 10.88 -12.23 18.50
N PRO A 112 12.01 -12.01 17.81
CA PRO A 112 12.22 -12.55 16.46
C PRO A 112 12.05 -14.08 16.47
N VAL A 113 11.08 -14.60 15.71
CA VAL A 113 10.94 -16.05 15.53
C VAL A 113 11.92 -16.55 14.47
N PRO A 114 12.32 -17.84 14.50
CA PRO A 114 13.13 -18.42 13.43
C PRO A 114 12.51 -18.20 12.04
N VAL A 115 13.33 -17.88 11.06
CA VAL A 115 12.87 -17.75 9.67
C VAL A 115 12.64 -19.14 9.10
N GLU A 116 11.43 -19.40 8.62
CA GLU A 116 11.01 -20.65 7.99
C GLU A 116 10.74 -20.42 6.51
N CYS A 117 10.58 -21.48 5.73
CA CYS A 117 10.28 -21.40 4.29
C CYS A 117 9.03 -20.55 4.00
N ARG A 118 7.96 -20.73 4.80
CA ARG A 118 6.73 -19.94 4.71
C ARG A 118 6.92 -18.44 4.91
N HIS A 119 7.99 -18.05 5.59
CA HIS A 119 8.33 -16.66 5.86
C HIS A 119 9.08 -16.01 4.69
N ARG A 120 9.63 -16.78 3.75
CA ARG A 120 10.50 -16.27 2.67
C ARG A 120 9.70 -15.99 1.41
N LEU A 121 9.71 -14.73 0.97
CA LEU A 121 9.01 -14.34 -0.25
C LEU A 121 9.64 -14.95 -1.50
N GLU A 122 10.96 -15.19 -1.51
CA GLU A 122 11.67 -15.86 -2.62
C GLU A 122 11.13 -17.27 -2.89
N GLU A 123 10.75 -18.00 -1.83
CA GLU A 123 10.23 -19.37 -1.92
C GLU A 123 8.72 -19.40 -2.20
N LEU A 124 7.96 -18.42 -1.70
CA LEU A 124 6.56 -18.19 -2.11
C LEU A 124 6.44 -17.84 -3.61
N LEU A 125 7.46 -17.20 -4.17
CA LEU A 125 7.52 -16.83 -5.58
C LEU A 125 7.83 -17.97 -6.53
N GLN A 126 8.65 -18.94 -6.12
CA GLN A 126 8.96 -20.12 -6.94
C GLN A 126 7.71 -20.94 -7.27
N HIS A 127 6.68 -20.87 -6.42
CA HIS A 127 5.40 -21.52 -6.66
C HIS A 127 4.40 -20.62 -7.42
N GLY A 128 4.72 -19.34 -7.66
CA GLY A 128 3.93 -18.37 -8.43
C GLY A 128 2.54 -18.02 -7.85
N VAL A 129 2.10 -18.78 -6.85
CA VAL A 129 0.73 -18.83 -6.36
C VAL A 129 0.78 -19.05 -4.86
N CYS A 130 0.16 -18.15 -4.10
CA CYS A 130 -0.07 -18.40 -2.69
C CYS A 130 -1.37 -19.22 -2.56
N GLU A 131 -1.26 -20.48 -2.17
CA GLU A 131 -2.41 -21.39 -2.03
C GLU A 131 -3.50 -20.81 -1.12
N GLU A 132 -3.11 -20.11 -0.05
CA GLU A 132 -4.03 -19.38 0.82
C GLU A 132 -4.82 -18.30 0.06
N VAL A 133 -4.12 -17.51 -0.77
CA VAL A 133 -4.73 -16.44 -1.55
C VAL A 133 -5.68 -17.01 -2.60
N GLU A 134 -5.29 -18.09 -3.29
CA GLU A 134 -6.17 -18.74 -4.26
C GLU A 134 -7.36 -19.42 -3.57
N ARG A 135 -7.16 -20.08 -2.42
CA ARG A 135 -8.27 -20.65 -1.64
C ARG A 135 -9.26 -19.58 -1.21
N VAL A 136 -8.79 -18.42 -0.76
CA VAL A 136 -9.66 -17.29 -0.43
C VAL A 136 -10.32 -16.74 -1.69
N ARG A 137 -9.58 -16.51 -2.78
CA ARG A 137 -10.08 -15.95 -4.04
C ARG A 137 -11.16 -16.84 -4.69
N LEU A 138 -10.98 -18.15 -4.62
CA LEU A 138 -11.90 -19.17 -5.12
C LEU A 138 -13.04 -19.49 -4.15
N SER A 139 -12.96 -19.03 -2.89
CA SER A 139 -14.06 -19.24 -1.94
C SER A 139 -15.34 -18.55 -2.40
N GLU A 140 -16.46 -19.28 -2.32
CA GLU A 140 -17.79 -18.74 -2.61
C GLU A 140 -18.06 -17.47 -1.80
N ARG A 141 -17.65 -17.46 -0.52
CA ARG A 141 -17.81 -16.30 0.36
C ARG A 141 -17.11 -15.07 -0.20
N TYR A 142 -15.85 -15.18 -0.63
CA TYR A 142 -15.10 -14.04 -1.16
C TYR A 142 -15.70 -13.54 -2.47
N GLN A 143 -16.02 -14.45 -3.40
CA GLN A 143 -16.60 -14.08 -4.70
C GLN A 143 -17.93 -13.35 -4.51
N ALA A 144 -18.81 -13.91 -3.69
CA ALA A 144 -20.11 -13.32 -3.43
C ALA A 144 -19.99 -11.98 -2.66
N MET A 145 -19.04 -11.88 -1.73
CA MET A 145 -18.74 -10.63 -1.04
C MET A 145 -18.21 -9.56 -2.00
N LYS A 146 -17.32 -9.93 -2.93
CA LYS A 146 -16.71 -9.02 -3.91
C LYS A 146 -17.78 -8.41 -4.83
N VAL A 147 -18.66 -9.24 -5.39
CA VAL A 147 -19.75 -8.78 -6.26
C VAL A 147 -20.71 -7.85 -5.52
N ARG A 148 -21.10 -8.18 -4.29
CA ARG A 148 -22.06 -7.33 -3.53
C ARG A 148 -21.48 -6.01 -3.08
N ARG A 149 -20.20 -5.97 -2.71
CA ARG A 149 -19.52 -4.72 -2.33
C ARG A 149 -19.23 -3.81 -3.51
N ALA A 150 -19.31 -4.32 -4.75
CA ALA A 150 -19.21 -3.50 -5.94
C ALA A 150 -20.45 -2.62 -6.15
N ILE A 151 -21.57 -2.91 -5.46
CA ILE A 151 -22.76 -2.05 -5.49
C ILE A 151 -22.51 -0.82 -4.62
N PHE A 152 -22.63 0.36 -5.23
CA PHE A 152 -22.55 1.63 -4.52
C PHE A 152 -23.55 1.68 -3.35
N GLY A 153 -23.07 2.01 -2.15
CA GLY A 153 -23.87 2.02 -0.91
C GLY A 153 -23.99 0.67 -0.19
N VAL A 154 -23.31 -0.39 -0.64
CA VAL A 154 -23.24 -1.68 0.07
C VAL A 154 -21.89 -1.86 0.77
N GLY A 155 -21.88 -1.64 2.09
CA GLY A 155 -20.72 -1.90 2.95
C GLY A 155 -20.57 -3.37 3.38
N VAL A 156 -19.47 -3.65 4.05
CA VAL A 156 -19.09 -4.99 4.56
C VAL A 156 -20.21 -5.68 5.35
N ARG A 157 -20.83 -4.95 6.31
CA ARG A 157 -21.86 -5.51 7.19
C ARG A 157 -23.12 -5.90 6.43
N THR A 158 -23.55 -5.05 5.50
CA THR A 158 -24.73 -5.30 4.65
C THR A 158 -24.50 -6.50 3.74
N ALA A 159 -23.32 -6.58 3.12
CA ALA A 159 -22.97 -7.71 2.25
C ALA A 159 -22.86 -9.03 3.04
N ASP A 160 -22.32 -9.01 4.26
CA ASP A 160 -22.23 -10.21 5.11
C ASP A 160 -23.60 -10.69 5.61
N ARG A 161 -24.47 -9.77 6.03
CA ARG A 161 -25.86 -10.10 6.39
C ARG A 161 -26.58 -10.78 5.21
N ARG A 162 -26.50 -10.19 4.01
CA ARG A 162 -27.15 -10.74 2.80
C ARG A 162 -26.58 -12.11 2.40
N TYR A 163 -25.28 -12.33 2.58
CA TYR A 163 -24.68 -13.65 2.36
C TYR A 163 -25.25 -14.70 3.32
N ARG A 164 -25.42 -14.35 4.60
CA ARG A 164 -26.04 -15.25 5.60
C ARG A 164 -27.50 -15.56 5.29
N GLU A 165 -28.20 -14.65 4.61
CA GLU A 165 -29.59 -14.84 4.16
C GLU A 165 -29.72 -15.63 2.84
N GLY A 166 -28.63 -16.18 2.31
CA GLY A 166 -28.69 -17.04 1.11
C GLY A 166 -28.60 -16.30 -0.22
N LEU A 167 -28.64 -14.97 -0.25
CA LEU A 167 -28.45 -14.20 -1.48
C LEU A 167 -27.03 -14.43 -2.00
N ARG A 168 -26.82 -14.70 -3.28
CA ARG A 168 -25.55 -15.02 -3.96
C ARG A 168 -25.24 -14.13 -5.15
N THR A 169 -26.25 -13.73 -5.93
CA THR A 169 -26.06 -12.99 -7.18
C THR A 169 -26.55 -11.53 -7.09
N LEU A 170 -26.30 -10.74 -8.14
CA LEU A 170 -26.93 -9.43 -8.29
C LEU A 170 -28.42 -9.55 -8.64
N ASP A 171 -28.83 -10.62 -9.32
CA ASP A 171 -30.22 -10.84 -9.71
C ASP A 171 -31.10 -11.11 -8.50
N ASP A 172 -30.60 -11.83 -7.49
CA ASP A 172 -31.31 -12.02 -6.22
C ASP A 172 -31.61 -10.67 -5.52
N LEU A 173 -30.79 -9.64 -5.78
CA LEU A 173 -31.02 -8.29 -5.27
C LEU A 173 -32.01 -7.50 -6.13
N ARG A 174 -32.02 -7.74 -7.45
CA ARG A 174 -33.00 -7.15 -8.37
C ARG A 174 -34.41 -7.66 -8.11
N GLU A 175 -34.54 -8.92 -7.68
CA GLU A 175 -35.81 -9.54 -7.29
C GLU A 175 -36.34 -9.05 -5.94
N GLN A 176 -35.53 -8.36 -5.14
CA GLN A 176 -35.90 -7.87 -3.80
C GLN A 176 -35.69 -6.35 -3.62
N PRO A 177 -36.24 -5.49 -4.49
CA PRO A 177 -35.99 -4.04 -4.49
C PRO A 177 -36.47 -3.35 -3.19
N GLN A 178 -37.45 -3.92 -2.50
CA GLN A 178 -37.94 -3.48 -1.19
C GLN A 178 -36.87 -3.54 -0.08
N ARG A 179 -35.83 -4.35 -0.25
CA ARG A 179 -34.73 -4.50 0.71
C ARG A 179 -33.54 -3.57 0.41
N LEU A 180 -33.67 -2.72 -0.60
CA LEU A 180 -32.64 -1.81 -1.08
C LEU A 180 -33.01 -0.36 -0.74
N THR A 181 -32.05 0.38 -0.19
CA THR A 181 -32.13 1.85 -0.10
C THR A 181 -32.11 2.49 -1.49
N GLN A 182 -32.56 3.73 -1.63
CA GLN A 182 -32.51 4.48 -2.89
C GLN A 182 -31.09 4.48 -3.51
N GLN A 183 -30.06 4.73 -2.70
CA GLN A 183 -28.65 4.70 -3.15
C GLN A 183 -28.25 3.32 -3.70
N GLN A 184 -28.65 2.24 -3.03
CA GLN A 184 -28.34 0.87 -3.46
C GLN A 184 -29.09 0.48 -4.75
N ARG A 185 -30.31 1.00 -4.94
CA ARG A 185 -31.05 0.80 -6.20
C ARG A 185 -30.33 1.46 -7.37
N ALA A 186 -29.91 2.72 -7.20
CA ALA A 186 -29.11 3.42 -8.21
C ALA A 186 -27.78 2.70 -8.47
N GLY A 187 -27.08 2.26 -7.42
CA GLY A 187 -25.86 1.48 -7.54
C GLY A 187 -26.03 0.15 -8.26
N LEU A 188 -27.19 -0.50 -8.13
CA LEU A 188 -27.50 -1.75 -8.82
C LEU A 188 -27.91 -1.52 -10.28
N GLN A 189 -28.65 -0.43 -10.55
CA GLN A 189 -29.07 -0.03 -11.89
C GLN A 189 -27.88 0.35 -12.77
N HIS A 190 -26.92 1.09 -12.24
CA HIS A 190 -25.73 1.56 -12.97
C HIS A 190 -24.47 0.73 -12.69
N HIS A 191 -24.62 -0.49 -12.14
CA HIS A 191 -23.48 -1.30 -11.70
C HIS A 191 -22.45 -1.55 -12.81
N GLN A 192 -22.92 -1.78 -14.05
CA GLN A 192 -22.04 -2.04 -15.19
C GLN A 192 -21.15 -0.84 -15.51
N ASP A 193 -21.74 0.34 -15.63
CA ASP A 193 -21.02 1.58 -15.90
C ASP A 193 -20.06 1.91 -14.76
N LEU A 194 -20.53 1.80 -13.51
CA LEU A 194 -19.72 2.04 -12.32
C LEU A 194 -18.57 1.03 -12.12
N SER A 195 -18.64 -0.14 -12.76
CA SER A 195 -17.57 -1.13 -12.76
C SER A 195 -16.52 -0.87 -13.83
N THR A 196 -16.80 0.03 -14.78
CA THR A 196 -15.88 0.39 -15.86
C THR A 196 -14.85 1.40 -15.32
N PRO A 197 -13.54 1.17 -15.53
CA PRO A 197 -12.52 2.13 -15.11
C PRO A 197 -12.72 3.49 -15.77
N ILE A 198 -12.68 4.56 -14.98
CA ILE A 198 -12.72 5.93 -15.47
C ILE A 198 -11.38 6.25 -16.14
N LEU A 199 -11.43 6.76 -17.38
CA LEU A 199 -10.26 7.18 -18.15
C LEU A 199 -9.89 8.65 -17.85
N PRO A 200 -8.64 9.07 -18.07
CA PRO A 200 -8.26 10.48 -17.94
C PRO A 200 -9.10 11.44 -18.78
N SER A 201 -9.48 11.04 -20.00
CA SER A 201 -10.36 11.81 -20.89
C SER A 201 -11.76 12.03 -20.31
N ASP A 202 -12.28 11.04 -19.57
CA ASP A 202 -13.58 11.14 -18.91
C ASP A 202 -13.50 12.17 -17.77
N VAL A 203 -12.38 12.18 -17.03
CA VAL A 203 -12.13 13.14 -15.95
C VAL A 203 -12.05 14.57 -16.49
N GLU A 204 -11.35 14.78 -17.61
CA GLU A 204 -11.27 16.09 -18.27
C GLU A 204 -12.65 16.58 -18.70
N THR A 205 -13.44 15.71 -19.32
CA THR A 205 -14.81 16.02 -19.75
C THR A 205 -15.70 16.38 -18.57
N LEU A 206 -15.63 15.59 -17.48
CA LEU A 206 -16.38 15.84 -16.25
C LEU A 206 -15.96 17.13 -15.57
N GLN A 207 -14.66 17.43 -15.54
CA GLN A 207 -14.13 18.65 -14.94
C GLN A 207 -14.63 19.90 -15.68
N GLN A 208 -14.57 19.90 -17.01
CA GLN A 208 -15.08 21.01 -17.83
C GLN A 208 -16.57 21.26 -17.60
N ALA A 209 -17.38 20.20 -17.53
CA ALA A 209 -18.80 20.31 -17.26
C ALA A 209 -19.09 20.90 -15.87
N VAL A 210 -18.34 20.49 -14.85
CA VAL A 210 -18.48 21.01 -13.49
C VAL A 210 -18.00 22.45 -13.39
N GLU A 211 -16.87 22.81 -14.00
CA GLU A 211 -16.36 24.18 -14.05
C GLU A 211 -17.36 25.14 -14.70
N ALA A 212 -17.96 24.74 -15.82
CA ALA A 212 -19.00 25.52 -16.49
C ALA A 212 -20.23 25.74 -15.57
N ALA A 213 -20.71 24.69 -14.90
CA ALA A 213 -21.85 24.78 -13.99
C ALA A 213 -21.54 25.64 -12.75
N VAL A 214 -20.35 25.49 -12.19
CA VAL A 214 -19.89 26.28 -11.02
C VAL A 214 -19.72 27.75 -11.40
N GLY A 215 -19.16 28.05 -12.57
CA GLY A 215 -19.02 29.42 -13.06
C GLY A 215 -20.35 30.15 -13.26
N GLN A 216 -21.41 29.41 -13.66
CA GLN A 216 -22.77 29.96 -13.74
C GLN A 216 -23.40 30.18 -12.37
N ALA A 217 -23.18 29.27 -11.42
CA ALA A 217 -23.74 29.37 -10.08
C ALA A 217 -23.04 30.43 -9.21
N LEU A 218 -21.72 30.54 -9.33
CA LEU A 218 -20.88 31.45 -8.55
C LEU A 218 -19.66 31.92 -9.38
N PRO A 219 -19.75 33.10 -10.03
CA PRO A 219 -18.64 33.67 -10.78
C PRO A 219 -17.38 33.84 -9.92
N GLY A 220 -16.23 33.35 -10.41
CA GLY A 220 -14.95 33.43 -9.71
C GLY A 220 -14.64 32.26 -8.78
N ALA A 221 -15.54 31.29 -8.62
CA ALA A 221 -15.24 30.05 -7.90
C ALA A 221 -14.27 29.15 -8.68
N ALA A 222 -13.37 28.48 -7.96
CA ALA A 222 -12.40 27.54 -8.53
C ALA A 222 -12.81 26.08 -8.28
N VAL A 223 -12.58 25.23 -9.27
CA VAL A 223 -12.76 23.77 -9.16
C VAL A 223 -11.39 23.12 -9.15
N ALA A 224 -11.20 22.12 -8.29
CA ALA A 224 -9.94 21.38 -8.20
C ALA A 224 -10.20 19.88 -8.14
N LEU A 225 -9.49 19.13 -8.97
CA LEU A 225 -9.54 17.68 -8.97
C LEU A 225 -8.89 17.10 -7.70
N THR A 226 -9.55 16.11 -7.10
CA THR A 226 -9.08 15.44 -5.88
C THR A 226 -9.06 13.92 -6.07
N GLY A 227 -8.57 13.18 -5.06
CA GLY A 227 -8.57 11.72 -5.10
C GLY A 227 -7.48 11.13 -6.01
N GLY A 228 -7.73 9.92 -6.53
CA GLY A 228 -6.74 9.11 -7.24
C GLY A 228 -6.27 9.65 -8.60
N PHE A 229 -6.93 10.70 -9.12
CA PHE A 229 -6.56 11.36 -10.38
C PHE A 229 -5.84 12.70 -10.17
N ARG A 230 -5.54 13.08 -8.92
CA ARG A 230 -4.72 14.27 -8.64
C ARG A 230 -3.26 13.96 -9.00
N MET A 231 -2.83 14.42 -10.18
CA MET A 231 -1.44 14.38 -10.66
C MET A 231 -0.72 15.69 -10.38
#